data_AF-A0A1Y3N325-F1
#
_entry.id   AF-A0A1Y3N325-F1
#
_cell.length_a   1.000
_cell.length_b   1.000
_cell.length_c   1.000
_cell.angle_alpha   90.00
_cell.angle_beta   90.00
_cell.angle_gamma   90.00
#
_symmetry.space_group_name_H-M   'P 1'
#
loop_
_entity.id
_entity.type
_entity.pdbx_description
1 polymer ?
#
loop_
_entity_poly.entity_id
_entity_poly.type
_entity_poly.pdbx_seq_one_letter_code
_entity_poly.pdbx_strand_id
1 'polypeptide(L)'
;MNYLKLLITIILLIWNGITVDVYIPNDYELSDIEKISMQYVNNNDIKIYINEEYYVFDVIGGLKIKMPYNGNLSVIGNPSNKTLIDFTNKKKYNTVVDFSTYTGQTLTFENIIFYNFIDPAVSEASHLFYSNVKNLNFNIVFKNCVFDTGNMIILKLDSYRELITSELNHQILFESCKFNEVKYNQLFIFNNSGFNRVNRIGMKIINSEFTNCNDIIKMEFGITEFDNCKFSNLSTSQNQAIFGEIKYYSILNIKNTIFFDINETKSVVPFITINNNFLSFYNVTMENVHNKLGYLIRNTYKIKNKEYINIESSTFDSQNSKINITNSVFKNLINPNTFSNVVDIKNGEVYMNNCEINNIR
;
A
#
# COMPACT_ATOMS: atom_id res chain seq x y z
N MET A 1 -19.40 5.17 49.04
CA MET A 1 -19.30 4.26 47.88
C MET A 1 -18.69 4.91 46.63
N ASN A 2 -19.04 6.13 46.25
CA ASN A 2 -18.57 6.73 44.99
C ASN A 2 -17.06 6.99 44.91
N TYR A 3 -16.41 7.43 46.00
CA TYR A 3 -14.97 7.70 46.02
C TYR A 3 -14.09 6.47 45.75
N LEU A 4 -14.50 5.28 46.22
CA LEU A 4 -13.76 4.03 45.94
C LEU A 4 -13.87 3.63 44.47
N LYS A 5 -15.06 3.80 43.85
CA LYS A 5 -15.23 3.60 42.41
C LYS A 5 -14.34 4.57 41.61
N LEU A 6 -14.36 5.85 41.96
CA LEU A 6 -13.53 6.86 41.30
C LEU A 6 -12.03 6.56 41.44
N LEU A 7 -11.56 6.17 42.63
CA LEU A 7 -10.16 5.79 42.85
C LEU A 7 -9.76 4.57 42.02
N ILE A 8 -10.59 3.52 41.98
CA ILE A 8 -10.36 2.33 41.16
C ILE A 8 -10.35 2.71 39.67
N THR A 9 -11.27 3.56 39.20
CA THR A 9 -11.27 4.06 37.82
C THR A 9 -10.01 4.86 37.50
N ILE A 10 -9.53 5.73 38.40
CA ILE A 10 -8.28 6.48 38.21
C ILE A 10 -7.07 5.54 38.16
N ILE A 11 -6.98 4.55 39.07
CA ILE A 11 -5.90 3.56 39.06
C ILE A 11 -5.92 2.75 37.75
N LEU A 12 -7.10 2.31 37.29
CA LEU A 12 -7.25 1.62 36.00
C LEU A 12 -6.90 2.50 34.81
N LEU A 13 -7.23 3.80 34.83
CA LEU A 13 -6.84 4.75 33.78
C LEU A 13 -5.33 4.98 33.73
N ILE A 14 -4.67 5.10 34.90
CA ILE A 14 -3.20 5.22 35.00
C ILE A 14 -2.53 3.93 34.51
N TRP A 15 -3.05 2.75 34.90
CA TRP A 15 -2.51 1.46 34.48
C TRP A 15 -2.71 1.20 32.98
N ASN A 16 -3.83 1.67 32.42
CA ASN A 16 -4.12 1.62 30.98
C ASN A 16 -3.40 2.71 30.16
N GLY A 17 -2.60 3.57 30.79
CA GLY A 17 -1.90 4.69 30.13
C GLY A 17 -0.37 4.54 30.06
N ILE A 18 0.18 3.36 30.36
CA ILE A 18 1.65 3.18 30.46
C ILE A 18 2.29 3.00 29.08
N THR A 19 2.74 4.10 28.49
CA THR A 19 3.73 4.12 27.40
C THR A 19 5.12 3.77 27.94
N VAL A 20 5.91 3.02 27.19
CA VAL A 20 7.35 2.80 27.43
C VAL A 20 8.15 3.30 26.23
N ASP A 21 9.07 4.22 26.50
CA ASP A 21 10.07 4.68 25.55
C ASP A 21 11.36 3.86 25.75
N VAL A 22 11.73 3.09 24.74
CA VAL A 22 12.98 2.31 24.64
C VAL A 22 13.88 2.99 23.63
N TYR A 23 15.10 3.32 24.02
CA TYR A 23 16.12 3.78 23.09
C TYR A 23 17.03 2.59 22.79
N ILE A 24 17.31 2.35 21.50
CA ILE A 24 18.32 1.37 21.07
C ILE A 24 19.70 2.05 21.15
N PRO A 25 20.57 1.69 22.10
CA PRO A 25 21.98 2.06 22.04
C PRO A 25 22.72 1.14 21.06
N ASN A 26 23.96 1.48 20.72
CA ASN A 26 24.82 0.85 19.72
C ASN A 26 25.00 -0.69 19.87
N ASP A 27 24.72 -1.25 21.05
CA ASP A 27 24.87 -2.68 21.35
C ASP A 27 23.64 -3.55 21.02
N TYR A 28 22.51 -2.94 20.62
CA TYR A 28 21.29 -3.66 20.23
C TYR A 28 21.11 -3.68 18.72
N GLU A 29 20.66 -4.81 18.19
CA GLU A 29 20.37 -4.95 16.76
C GLU A 29 18.90 -4.67 16.44
N LEU A 30 18.58 -4.37 15.18
CA LEU A 30 17.18 -4.36 14.72
C LEU A 30 16.49 -5.73 14.85
N SER A 31 17.26 -6.82 14.94
CA SER A 31 16.77 -8.16 15.30
C SER A 31 16.16 -8.22 16.71
N ASP A 32 16.63 -7.39 17.65
CA ASP A 32 16.13 -7.35 19.03
C ASP A 32 14.72 -6.72 19.15
N ILE A 33 14.14 -6.14 18.09
CA ILE A 33 12.79 -5.54 18.14
C ILE A 33 11.74 -6.53 18.65
N GLU A 34 11.79 -7.81 18.27
CA GLU A 34 10.86 -8.85 18.79
C GLU A 34 11.06 -9.09 20.29
N LYS A 35 12.31 -9.11 20.74
CA LYS A 35 12.69 -9.35 22.13
C LYS A 35 12.29 -8.15 23.01
N ILE A 36 12.47 -6.94 22.52
CA ILE A 36 12.03 -5.69 23.16
C ILE A 36 10.49 -5.66 23.23
N SER A 37 9.77 -5.92 22.13
CA SER A 37 8.30 -5.90 22.15
C SER A 37 7.71 -6.94 23.10
N MET A 38 8.34 -8.11 23.21
CA MET A 38 7.94 -9.17 24.14
C MET A 38 8.32 -8.88 25.60
N GLN A 39 9.42 -8.15 25.86
CA GLN A 39 9.81 -7.73 27.22
C GLN A 39 8.79 -6.74 27.82
N TYR A 40 8.25 -5.83 27.01
CA TYR A 40 7.27 -4.82 27.44
C TYR A 40 5.82 -5.19 27.02
N VAL A 41 5.51 -6.49 26.90
CA VAL A 41 4.20 -6.99 26.42
C VAL A 41 2.99 -6.58 27.27
N ASN A 42 3.21 -6.12 28.50
CA ASN A 42 2.17 -5.63 29.42
C ASN A 42 1.92 -4.12 29.28
N ASN A 43 2.56 -3.44 28.33
CA ASN A 43 2.45 -2.02 28.09
C ASN A 43 1.59 -1.73 26.86
N ASN A 44 0.74 -0.69 26.95
CA ASN A 44 -0.23 -0.37 25.91
C ASN A 44 0.41 0.37 24.72
N ASP A 45 1.54 1.05 24.92
CA ASP A 45 2.31 1.67 23.86
C ASP A 45 3.81 1.44 24.11
N ILE A 46 4.50 0.86 23.13
CA ILE A 46 5.97 0.71 23.13
C ILE A 46 6.52 1.59 22.01
N LYS A 47 7.44 2.49 22.32
CA LYS A 47 8.17 3.27 21.32
C LYS A 47 9.65 2.88 21.36
N ILE A 48 10.18 2.48 20.22
CA ILE A 48 11.57 2.11 20.02
C ILE A 48 12.21 3.21 19.19
N TYR A 49 13.13 3.95 19.79
CA TYR A 49 13.88 5.04 19.16
C TYR A 49 15.23 4.52 18.65
N ILE A 50 15.47 4.68 17.35
CA ILE A 50 16.77 4.44 16.72
C ILE A 50 17.49 5.78 16.65
N ASN A 51 18.47 5.98 17.53
CA ASN A 51 19.16 7.27 17.66
C ASN A 51 20.27 7.46 16.61
N GLU A 52 20.77 6.38 16.02
CA GLU A 52 21.80 6.42 14.98
C GLU A 52 21.22 6.92 13.64
N GLU A 53 22.03 7.67 12.89
CA GLU A 53 21.65 8.15 11.54
C GLU A 53 21.76 7.05 10.47
N TYR A 54 22.59 6.03 10.72
CA TYR A 54 22.91 4.96 9.78
C TYR A 54 23.09 3.64 10.51
N TYR A 55 22.38 2.60 10.07
CA TYR A 55 22.40 1.26 10.64
C TYR A 55 22.51 0.21 9.52
N VAL A 56 23.52 -0.67 9.60
CA VAL A 56 23.70 -1.78 8.65
C VAL A 56 22.89 -2.98 9.11
N PHE A 57 21.97 -3.47 8.28
CA PHE A 57 21.17 -4.64 8.61
C PHE A 57 21.95 -5.95 8.41
N ASP A 58 22.73 -6.37 9.41
CA ASP A 58 23.55 -7.60 9.33
C ASP A 58 22.93 -8.89 9.94
N VAL A 59 21.61 -8.90 10.19
CA VAL A 59 20.92 -10.08 10.74
C VAL A 59 20.88 -11.23 9.73
N ILE A 60 21.17 -12.47 10.17
CA ILE A 60 20.97 -13.69 9.35
C ILE A 60 19.54 -14.21 9.55
N GLY A 61 18.65 -13.84 8.64
CA GLY A 61 17.24 -14.23 8.67
C GLY A 61 16.32 -13.02 8.46
N GLY A 62 15.03 -13.28 8.31
CA GLY A 62 14.01 -12.24 8.33
C GLY A 62 13.75 -11.72 9.75
N LEU A 63 13.36 -10.46 9.89
CA LEU A 63 12.86 -9.93 11.16
C LEU A 63 11.44 -10.44 11.38
N LYS A 64 11.15 -10.90 12.59
CA LYS A 64 9.77 -11.19 13.01
C LYS A 64 9.32 -10.12 13.99
N ILE A 65 8.20 -9.46 13.72
CA ILE A 65 7.58 -8.53 14.66
C ILE A 65 6.30 -9.17 15.16
N LYS A 66 6.33 -9.67 16.39
CA LYS A 66 5.14 -10.12 17.10
C LYS A 66 4.56 -8.95 17.90
N MET A 67 3.30 -8.62 17.65
CA MET A 67 2.65 -7.48 18.31
C MET A 67 2.23 -7.79 19.76
N PRO A 68 2.53 -6.90 20.73
CA PRO A 68 2.24 -7.11 22.16
C PRO A 68 0.73 -7.06 22.43
N TYR A 69 0.23 -7.92 23.32
CA TYR A 69 -1.22 -8.07 23.55
C TYR A 69 -1.90 -6.75 23.93
N ASN A 70 -2.86 -6.31 23.11
CA ASN A 70 -3.57 -5.02 23.24
C ASN A 70 -2.67 -3.77 23.24
N GLY A 71 -1.42 -3.88 22.78
CA GLY A 71 -0.47 -2.76 22.71
C GLY A 71 -0.13 -2.34 21.27
N ASN A 72 0.29 -1.09 21.14
CA ASN A 72 0.90 -0.54 19.94
C ASN A 72 2.43 -0.62 20.02
N LEU A 73 3.08 -0.68 18.86
CA LEU A 73 4.53 -0.66 18.73
C LEU A 73 4.91 0.41 17.69
N SER A 74 5.78 1.33 18.06
CA SER A 74 6.34 2.33 17.14
C SER A 74 7.84 2.16 17.04
N VAL A 75 8.40 2.16 15.83
CA VAL A 75 9.83 2.17 15.55
C VAL A 75 10.14 3.50 14.87
N ILE A 76 10.89 4.36 15.56
CA ILE A 76 11.04 5.78 15.25
C ILE A 76 12.52 6.07 15.00
N GLY A 77 12.86 6.45 13.78
CA GLY A 77 14.20 6.94 13.44
C GLY A 77 14.42 8.40 13.83
N ASN A 78 15.65 8.88 13.63
CA ASN A 78 16.06 10.25 13.98
C ASN A 78 15.15 11.30 13.31
N PRO A 79 14.45 12.17 14.06
CA PRO A 79 13.49 13.11 13.48
C PRO A 79 14.13 14.24 12.66
N SER A 80 15.43 14.52 12.85
CA SER A 80 16.14 15.59 12.14
C SER A 80 16.52 15.17 10.72
N ASN A 81 17.15 14.00 10.59
CA ASN A 81 17.78 13.54 9.35
C ASN A 81 17.20 12.22 8.79
N LYS A 82 16.24 11.60 9.50
CA LYS A 82 15.86 10.18 9.39
C LYS A 82 16.99 9.23 9.82
N THR A 83 16.62 7.99 10.13
CA THR A 83 17.58 6.89 10.28
C THR A 83 17.60 6.06 9.00
N LEU A 84 18.78 5.83 8.42
CA LEU A 84 18.96 4.95 7.28
C LEU A 84 19.24 3.52 7.73
N ILE A 85 18.42 2.59 7.27
CA ILE A 85 18.58 1.14 7.46
C ILE A 85 19.04 0.55 6.12
N ASP A 86 20.30 0.12 6.07
CA ASP A 86 20.97 -0.34 4.85
C ASP A 86 20.92 -1.88 4.74
N PHE A 87 20.32 -2.39 3.66
CA PHE A 87 20.19 -3.82 3.37
C PHE A 87 21.26 -4.38 2.41
N THR A 88 22.24 -3.56 1.97
CA THR A 88 23.27 -3.90 0.96
C THR A 88 23.95 -5.25 1.17
N ASN A 89 24.23 -5.62 2.42
CA ASN A 89 24.99 -6.83 2.76
C ASN A 89 24.14 -8.11 2.78
N LYS A 90 22.85 -8.06 2.47
CA LYS A 90 21.94 -9.21 2.52
C LYS A 90 21.52 -9.70 1.14
N LYS A 91 21.38 -11.03 1.06
CA LYS A 91 20.90 -11.73 -0.15
C LYS A 91 19.44 -12.14 -0.05
N LYS A 92 18.88 -12.30 1.16
CA LYS A 92 17.45 -12.56 1.40
C LYS A 92 17.06 -12.00 2.75
N TYR A 93 15.99 -11.21 2.77
CA TYR A 93 15.42 -10.64 3.97
C TYR A 93 13.90 -10.56 3.83
N ASN A 94 13.18 -10.55 4.95
CA ASN A 94 11.79 -10.12 5.02
C ASN A 94 11.40 -9.75 6.45
N THR A 95 10.52 -8.76 6.62
CA THR A 95 9.88 -8.44 7.90
C THR A 95 8.53 -9.13 7.95
N VAL A 96 8.36 -10.14 8.82
CA VAL A 96 7.08 -10.82 9.05
C VAL A 96 6.39 -10.19 10.24
N VAL A 97 5.25 -9.53 10.01
CA VAL A 97 4.42 -8.91 11.05
C VAL A 97 3.29 -9.86 11.43
N ASP A 98 3.42 -10.47 12.62
CA ASP A 98 2.42 -11.34 13.23
C ASP A 98 1.59 -10.55 14.25
N PHE A 99 0.40 -10.13 13.82
CA PHE A 99 -0.65 -9.65 14.73
C PHE A 99 -1.18 -10.80 15.58
N SER A 100 -1.38 -10.52 16.87
CA SER A 100 -1.97 -11.49 17.80
C SER A 100 -3.47 -11.67 17.51
N THR A 101 -4.13 -12.60 18.20
CA THR A 101 -5.58 -12.84 18.06
C THR A 101 -6.48 -11.69 18.55
N TYR A 102 -5.90 -10.61 19.06
CA TYR A 102 -6.59 -9.50 19.73
C TYR A 102 -6.77 -8.28 18.81
N THR A 103 -7.43 -7.25 19.34
CA THR A 103 -8.07 -6.17 18.57
C THR A 103 -7.41 -4.82 18.76
N GLY A 104 -7.08 -4.13 17.66
CA GLY A 104 -6.74 -2.70 17.63
C GLY A 104 -5.25 -2.37 17.61
N GLN A 105 -4.38 -3.39 17.59
CA GLN A 105 -2.93 -3.23 17.66
C GLN A 105 -2.39 -2.43 16.46
N THR A 106 -1.60 -1.38 16.72
CA THR A 106 -0.97 -0.56 15.67
C THR A 106 0.54 -0.73 15.66
N LEU A 107 1.10 -1.10 14.52
CA LEU A 107 2.54 -1.05 14.24
C LEU A 107 2.86 0.22 13.45
N THR A 108 3.75 1.07 13.95
CA THR A 108 4.18 2.31 13.27
C THR A 108 5.67 2.27 12.95
N PHE A 109 6.05 2.67 11.75
CA PHE A 109 7.40 3.07 11.38
C PHE A 109 7.42 4.55 11.05
N GLU A 110 8.32 5.33 11.63
CA GLU A 110 8.38 6.77 11.44
C GLU A 110 9.82 7.27 11.24
N ASN A 111 10.04 8.21 10.31
CA ASN A 111 11.33 8.85 10.05
C ASN A 111 12.48 7.87 9.70
N ILE A 112 12.19 6.87 8.88
CA ILE A 112 13.16 5.83 8.47
C ILE A 112 13.36 5.83 6.95
N ILE A 113 14.60 5.65 6.51
CA ILE A 113 15.00 5.37 5.12
C ILE A 113 15.34 3.88 5.04
N PHE A 114 14.55 3.09 4.32
CA PHE A 114 14.87 1.71 3.97
C PHE A 114 15.64 1.71 2.65
N TYR A 115 16.92 1.32 2.67
CA TYR A 115 17.84 1.48 1.54
C TYR A 115 18.42 0.15 1.02
N ASN A 116 18.51 0.02 -0.29
CA ASN A 116 19.18 -1.09 -1.01
C ASN A 116 18.62 -2.49 -0.67
N PHE A 117 17.29 -2.62 -0.59
CA PHE A 117 16.60 -3.89 -0.36
C PHE A 117 16.50 -4.72 -1.65
N ILE A 118 17.59 -5.42 -1.98
CA ILE A 118 17.76 -6.23 -3.19
C ILE A 118 17.85 -7.73 -2.87
N ASP A 119 16.93 -8.51 -3.42
CA ASP A 119 17.03 -9.99 -3.51
C ASP A 119 17.53 -10.37 -4.92
N PRO A 120 18.72 -10.98 -5.08
CA PRO A 120 19.22 -11.45 -6.38
C PRO A 120 18.43 -12.64 -6.93
N ALA A 121 17.60 -13.29 -6.12
CA ALA A 121 16.67 -14.36 -6.51
C ALA A 121 15.20 -13.86 -6.41
N VAL A 122 14.99 -12.61 -6.85
CA VAL A 122 13.71 -11.88 -6.83
C VAL A 122 12.52 -12.70 -7.33
N SER A 123 11.45 -12.71 -6.54
CA SER A 123 10.23 -13.47 -6.76
C SER A 123 9.04 -12.87 -5.99
N GLU A 124 7.84 -13.43 -6.12
CA GLU A 124 6.69 -13.06 -5.26
C GLU A 124 6.88 -13.41 -3.77
N ALA A 125 7.98 -14.08 -3.39
CA ALA A 125 8.38 -14.32 -2.00
C ALA A 125 9.41 -13.31 -1.47
N SER A 126 9.89 -12.39 -2.33
CA SER A 126 10.89 -11.39 -2.00
C SER A 126 10.19 -10.08 -1.60
N HIS A 127 9.95 -9.91 -0.29
CA HIS A 127 9.17 -8.80 0.26
C HIS A 127 9.83 -8.18 1.50
N LEU A 128 9.79 -6.84 1.62
CA LEU A 128 10.34 -6.10 2.75
C LEU A 128 9.44 -6.22 3.99
N PHE A 129 8.13 -6.12 3.81
CA PHE A 129 7.11 -6.37 4.83
C PHE A 129 6.07 -7.39 4.35
N TYR A 130 5.67 -8.28 5.25
CA TYR A 130 4.63 -9.29 5.01
C TYR A 130 3.73 -9.49 6.22
N SER A 131 2.44 -9.64 5.96
CA SER A 131 1.46 -10.08 6.97
C SER A 131 0.48 -11.09 6.38
N ASN A 132 0.19 -12.14 7.15
CA ASN A 132 -0.90 -13.08 6.87
C ASN A 132 -2.13 -12.65 7.67
N VAL A 133 -3.06 -11.97 7.01
CA VAL A 133 -4.13 -11.25 7.66
C VAL A 133 -5.31 -12.17 7.98
N LYS A 134 -5.59 -12.32 9.28
CA LYS A 134 -6.61 -13.23 9.84
C LYS A 134 -7.83 -12.52 10.45
N ASN A 135 -7.75 -11.21 10.65
CA ASN A 135 -8.81 -10.33 11.15
C ASN A 135 -8.66 -8.93 10.50
N LEU A 136 -9.61 -8.01 10.72
CA LEU A 136 -9.55 -6.64 10.19
C LEU A 136 -9.27 -5.57 11.28
N ASN A 137 -8.80 -6.00 12.44
CA ASN A 137 -8.68 -5.17 13.63
C ASN A 137 -7.21 -5.05 14.06
N PHE A 138 -6.42 -4.51 13.15
CA PHE A 138 -5.00 -4.21 13.26
C PHE A 138 -4.70 -2.94 12.46
N ASN A 139 -3.58 -2.28 12.71
CA ASN A 139 -3.08 -1.22 11.85
C ASN A 139 -1.57 -1.37 11.56
N ILE A 140 -1.14 -1.05 10.34
CA ILE A 140 0.27 -0.86 9.96
C ILE A 140 0.40 0.57 9.40
N VAL A 141 1.32 1.36 9.94
CA VAL A 141 1.46 2.78 9.63
C VAL A 141 2.92 3.08 9.28
N PHE A 142 3.15 3.78 8.17
CA PHE A 142 4.44 4.31 7.76
C PHE A 142 4.32 5.83 7.62
N LYS A 143 5.13 6.60 8.35
CA LYS A 143 5.09 8.08 8.37
C LYS A 143 6.44 8.68 8.02
N ASN A 144 6.48 9.57 7.03
CA ASN A 144 7.72 10.23 6.60
C ASN A 144 8.85 9.21 6.33
N CYS A 145 8.49 8.04 5.77
CA CYS A 145 9.46 6.99 5.43
C CYS A 145 9.93 7.15 3.98
N VAL A 146 11.15 6.70 3.69
CA VAL A 146 11.68 6.63 2.33
C VAL A 146 12.01 5.17 2.03
N PHE A 147 11.58 4.69 0.88
CA PHE A 147 11.94 3.38 0.33
C PHE A 147 12.78 3.66 -0.90
N ASP A 148 14.10 3.54 -0.78
CA ASP A 148 15.04 3.96 -1.81
C ASP A 148 15.89 2.79 -2.30
N THR A 149 15.87 2.57 -3.62
CA THR A 149 16.67 1.57 -4.32
C THR A 149 16.37 0.15 -3.85
N GLY A 150 15.61 -0.61 -4.63
CA GLY A 150 15.29 -1.99 -4.27
C GLY A 150 14.62 -2.76 -5.38
N ASN A 151 14.48 -4.08 -5.19
CA ASN A 151 13.76 -4.93 -6.12
C ASN A 151 12.72 -5.86 -5.47
N MET A 152 12.51 -5.71 -4.16
CA MET A 152 11.55 -6.50 -3.38
C MET A 152 10.19 -5.78 -3.31
N ILE A 153 9.13 -6.55 -3.11
CA ILE A 153 7.79 -6.02 -2.80
C ILE A 153 7.89 -5.26 -1.48
N ILE A 154 7.41 -4.03 -1.39
CA ILE A 154 7.47 -3.27 -0.13
C ILE A 154 6.52 -3.87 0.89
N LEU A 155 5.26 -4.11 0.51
CA LEU A 155 4.27 -4.75 1.38
C LEU A 155 3.49 -5.84 0.64
N LYS A 156 3.56 -7.06 1.16
CA LYS A 156 2.75 -8.20 0.75
C LYS A 156 1.73 -8.56 1.83
N LEU A 157 0.47 -8.67 1.44
CA LEU A 157 -0.63 -9.15 2.28
C LEU A 157 -1.20 -10.42 1.67
N ASP A 158 -1.10 -11.53 2.38
CA ASP A 158 -1.87 -12.73 2.07
C ASP A 158 -3.12 -12.76 2.96
N SER A 159 -4.25 -13.16 2.39
CA SER A 159 -5.42 -13.54 3.20
C SER A 159 -6.03 -14.85 2.72
N TYR A 160 -6.31 -15.70 3.69
CA TYR A 160 -6.87 -17.04 3.50
C TYR A 160 -8.33 -17.11 3.97
N ARG A 161 -8.98 -15.98 4.27
CA ARG A 161 -10.33 -15.92 4.84
C ARG A 161 -11.16 -14.82 4.20
N GLU A 162 -12.46 -15.04 4.13
CA GLU A 162 -13.41 -13.96 3.87
C GLU A 162 -13.45 -13.04 5.10
N LEU A 163 -13.27 -11.74 4.87
CA LEU A 163 -13.11 -10.74 5.92
C LEU A 163 -13.96 -9.52 5.54
N ILE A 164 -15.17 -9.46 6.11
CA ILE A 164 -16.16 -8.42 5.81
C ILE A 164 -16.48 -7.66 7.10
N THR A 165 -16.46 -6.33 7.02
CA THR A 165 -17.15 -5.43 7.96
C THR A 165 -18.08 -4.50 7.18
N SER A 166 -19.09 -3.96 7.86
CA SER A 166 -19.96 -2.88 7.37
C SER A 166 -19.19 -1.56 7.12
N GLU A 167 -18.16 -1.30 7.92
CA GLU A 167 -17.31 -0.11 7.85
C GLU A 167 -16.10 -0.33 6.94
N LEU A 168 -15.78 0.71 6.15
CA LEU A 168 -14.57 0.77 5.31
C LEU A 168 -13.45 1.47 6.07
N ASN A 169 -12.77 0.71 6.94
CA ASN A 169 -11.64 1.19 7.71
C ASN A 169 -10.33 0.82 6.98
N HIS A 170 -9.39 1.77 6.91
CA HIS A 170 -8.06 1.53 6.35
C HIS A 170 -7.12 1.03 7.45
N GLN A 171 -6.77 -0.26 7.43
CA GLN A 171 -5.81 -0.86 8.35
C GLN A 171 -4.36 -0.47 8.00
N ILE A 172 -4.09 0.01 6.79
CA ILE A 172 -2.73 0.28 6.33
C ILE A 172 -2.63 1.72 5.85
N LEU A 173 -1.65 2.45 6.37
CA LEU A 173 -1.43 3.86 6.05
C LEU A 173 0.04 4.11 5.66
N PHE A 174 0.24 4.71 4.50
CA PHE A 174 1.50 5.36 4.13
C PHE A 174 1.25 6.87 4.07
N GLU A 175 1.90 7.64 4.93
CA GLU A 175 1.69 9.09 5.07
C GLU A 175 3.00 9.85 4.83
N SER A 176 3.00 10.72 3.83
CA SER A 176 4.16 11.54 3.45
C SER A 176 5.41 10.71 3.12
N CYS A 177 5.23 9.54 2.54
CA CYS A 177 6.30 8.61 2.19
C CYS A 177 6.87 8.88 0.80
N LYS A 178 8.11 8.44 0.56
CA LYS A 178 8.76 8.49 -0.75
C LYS A 178 9.20 7.11 -1.21
N PHE A 179 9.07 6.85 -2.51
CA PHE A 179 9.39 5.59 -3.16
C PHE A 179 10.27 5.90 -4.37
N ASN A 180 11.55 5.54 -4.30
CA ASN A 180 12.57 5.88 -5.30
C ASN A 180 13.21 4.61 -5.85
N GLU A 181 13.34 4.48 -7.17
CA GLU A 181 14.16 3.44 -7.82
C GLU A 181 13.78 1.98 -7.44
N VAL A 182 12.52 1.74 -7.07
CA VAL A 182 12.02 0.40 -6.68
C VAL A 182 11.51 -0.33 -7.92
N LYS A 183 12.25 -1.36 -8.36
CA LYS A 183 12.08 -2.00 -9.68
C LYS A 183 11.79 -3.50 -9.57
N TYR A 184 11.65 -4.16 -10.71
CA TYR A 184 11.42 -5.61 -10.85
C TYR A 184 10.06 -6.16 -10.36
N ASN A 185 9.70 -5.93 -9.09
CA ASN A 185 8.47 -6.43 -8.48
C ASN A 185 7.45 -5.30 -8.27
N GLN A 186 6.19 -5.68 -8.03
CA GLN A 186 5.15 -4.75 -7.59
C GLN A 186 5.49 -4.22 -6.19
N LEU A 187 5.30 -2.92 -5.95
CA LEU A 187 5.54 -2.33 -4.62
C LEU A 187 4.54 -2.88 -3.59
N PHE A 188 3.29 -3.10 -4.00
CA PHE A 188 2.22 -3.59 -3.12
C PHE A 188 1.51 -4.82 -3.73
N ILE A 189 1.37 -5.90 -2.96
CA ILE A 189 0.64 -7.10 -3.38
C ILE A 189 -0.41 -7.52 -2.34
N PHE A 190 -1.65 -7.62 -2.79
CA PHE A 190 -2.80 -8.13 -2.01
C PHE A 190 -3.25 -9.43 -2.67
N ASN A 191 -2.82 -10.58 -2.12
CA ASN A 191 -2.91 -11.89 -2.77
C ASN A 191 -3.95 -12.80 -2.10
N ASN A 192 -4.90 -13.30 -2.89
CA ASN A 192 -6.04 -14.07 -2.38
C ASN A 192 -5.85 -15.55 -2.67
N SER A 193 -5.66 -16.38 -1.63
CA SER A 193 -5.39 -17.81 -1.83
C SER A 193 -6.60 -18.63 -2.32
N GLY A 194 -7.73 -17.99 -2.67
CA GLY A 194 -8.93 -18.65 -3.11
C GLY A 194 -9.86 -17.73 -3.90
N PHE A 195 -10.20 -18.17 -5.10
CA PHE A 195 -11.22 -17.52 -5.94
C PHE A 195 -12.52 -17.28 -5.14
N ASN A 196 -13.07 -16.06 -5.27
CA ASN A 196 -14.37 -15.61 -4.73
C ASN A 196 -14.45 -15.19 -3.24
N ARG A 197 -13.34 -14.99 -2.51
CA ARG A 197 -13.42 -14.47 -1.13
C ARG A 197 -13.42 -12.94 -1.10
N VAL A 198 -14.48 -12.32 -0.60
CA VAL A 198 -14.52 -10.87 -0.35
C VAL A 198 -13.68 -10.54 0.87
N ASN A 199 -12.74 -9.61 0.72
CA ASN A 199 -11.95 -9.12 1.84
C ASN A 199 -11.83 -7.59 1.74
N ARG A 200 -12.20 -6.90 2.81
CA ARG A 200 -12.28 -5.42 2.91
C ARG A 200 -11.11 -4.79 3.68
N ILE A 201 -9.91 -5.39 3.64
CA ILE A 201 -8.68 -4.69 4.08
C ILE A 201 -8.52 -3.41 3.25
N GLY A 202 -8.48 -2.27 3.94
CA GLY A 202 -8.21 -0.97 3.35
C GLY A 202 -6.74 -0.57 3.52
N MET A 203 -6.14 -0.05 2.45
CA MET A 203 -4.86 0.65 2.46
C MET A 203 -5.04 2.05 1.90
N LYS A 204 -4.47 3.05 2.58
CA LYS A 204 -4.47 4.44 2.14
C LYS A 204 -3.03 4.95 2.03
N ILE A 205 -2.72 5.61 0.93
CA ILE A 205 -1.45 6.27 0.66
C ILE A 205 -1.77 7.75 0.49
N ILE A 206 -1.20 8.60 1.35
CA ILE A 206 -1.42 10.05 1.33
C ILE A 206 -0.12 10.84 1.21
N ASN A 207 -0.20 11.99 0.52
CA ASN A 207 0.88 12.98 0.45
C ASN A 207 2.23 12.40 -0.03
N SER A 208 2.20 11.29 -0.78
CA SER A 208 3.38 10.47 -1.05
C SER A 208 3.85 10.58 -2.50
N GLU A 209 5.13 10.30 -2.72
CA GLU A 209 5.83 10.50 -4.01
C GLU A 209 6.46 9.19 -4.50
N PHE A 210 6.27 8.86 -5.78
CA PHE A 210 6.79 7.66 -6.43
C PHE A 210 7.56 8.06 -7.70
N THR A 211 8.83 7.69 -7.77
CA THR A 211 9.75 8.10 -8.84
C THR A 211 10.63 6.94 -9.28
N ASN A 212 10.65 6.67 -10.59
CA ASN A 212 11.41 5.56 -11.20
C ASN A 212 11.03 4.17 -10.63
N CYS A 213 9.75 4.00 -10.27
CA CYS A 213 9.20 2.76 -9.73
C CYS A 213 8.55 1.89 -10.83
N ASN A 214 8.56 0.57 -10.63
CA ASN A 214 7.86 -0.37 -11.51
C ASN A 214 6.57 -0.92 -10.88
N ASP A 215 5.59 -1.22 -11.74
CA ASP A 215 4.51 -2.17 -11.45
C ASP A 215 3.73 -1.90 -10.11
N ILE A 216 3.36 -0.64 -9.81
CA ILE A 216 3.03 -0.15 -8.44
C ILE A 216 2.18 -1.10 -7.56
N ILE A 217 1.04 -1.60 -8.03
CA ILE A 217 0.14 -2.43 -7.21
C ILE A 217 -0.53 -3.59 -7.96
N LYS A 218 -0.57 -4.77 -7.31
CA LYS A 218 -1.40 -5.92 -7.70
C LYS A 218 -2.42 -6.22 -6.59
N MET A 219 -3.71 -6.18 -6.93
CA MET A 219 -4.80 -6.45 -5.99
C MET A 219 -5.67 -7.62 -6.45
N GLU A 220 -5.88 -8.59 -5.56
CA GLU A 220 -6.83 -9.69 -5.69
C GLU A 220 -7.91 -9.67 -4.59
N PHE A 221 -7.80 -8.71 -3.66
CA PHE A 221 -8.84 -8.29 -2.73
C PHE A 221 -8.55 -6.87 -2.24
N GLY A 222 -9.47 -6.31 -1.45
CA GLY A 222 -9.22 -5.13 -0.63
C GLY A 222 -9.54 -3.81 -1.32
N ILE A 223 -9.24 -2.73 -0.61
CA ILE A 223 -9.51 -1.36 -1.04
C ILE A 223 -8.21 -0.59 -0.94
N THR A 224 -7.77 0.03 -2.02
CA THR A 224 -6.61 0.94 -2.01
C THR A 224 -7.05 2.34 -2.40
N GLU A 225 -6.67 3.32 -1.59
CA GLU A 225 -6.85 4.74 -1.89
C GLU A 225 -5.50 5.46 -1.99
N PHE A 226 -5.22 6.06 -3.14
CA PHE A 226 -4.14 7.04 -3.30
C PHE A 226 -4.74 8.45 -3.28
N ASP A 227 -4.26 9.31 -2.38
CA ASP A 227 -4.79 10.67 -2.17
C ASP A 227 -3.64 11.68 -2.08
N ASN A 228 -3.73 12.78 -2.84
CA ASN A 228 -2.68 13.81 -2.92
C ASN A 228 -1.27 13.25 -3.21
N CYS A 229 -1.18 12.26 -4.10
CA CYS A 229 0.08 11.59 -4.45
C CYS A 229 0.68 12.11 -5.76
N LYS A 230 1.97 11.86 -5.96
CA LYS A 230 2.71 12.18 -7.19
C LYS A 230 3.42 10.95 -7.72
N PHE A 231 3.31 10.72 -9.03
CA PHE A 231 3.93 9.60 -9.74
C PHE A 231 4.70 10.12 -10.95
N SER A 232 5.98 9.76 -11.05
CA SER A 232 6.83 10.11 -12.20
C SER A 232 7.66 8.94 -12.70
N ASN A 233 7.92 8.91 -14.01
CA ASN A 233 8.81 7.94 -14.64
C ASN A 233 8.51 6.47 -14.29
N LEU A 234 7.22 6.10 -14.20
CA LEU A 234 6.83 4.72 -13.95
C LEU A 234 7.13 3.82 -15.16
N SER A 235 7.52 2.57 -14.90
CA SER A 235 7.75 1.56 -15.94
C SER A 235 7.20 0.19 -15.55
N THR A 236 7.36 -0.81 -16.42
CA THR A 236 7.13 -2.22 -16.06
C THR A 236 8.39 -3.03 -16.28
N SER A 237 8.59 -4.04 -15.43
CA SER A 237 9.65 -5.04 -15.55
C SER A 237 9.10 -6.40 -15.94
N GLN A 238 7.88 -6.71 -15.51
CA GLN A 238 7.27 -8.02 -15.68
C GLN A 238 6.36 -8.09 -16.92
N ASN A 239 6.33 -7.02 -17.74
CA ASN A 239 5.37 -6.82 -18.82
C ASN A 239 3.93 -6.97 -18.31
N GLN A 240 3.66 -6.31 -17.19
CA GLN A 240 2.36 -6.19 -16.51
C GLN A 240 1.86 -4.74 -16.58
N ALA A 241 0.72 -4.45 -15.95
CA ALA A 241 0.19 -3.10 -15.91
C ALA A 241 1.13 -2.17 -15.12
N ILE A 242 1.50 -1.03 -15.72
CA ILE A 242 2.52 -0.11 -15.18
C ILE A 242 2.18 0.39 -13.76
N PHE A 243 0.90 0.66 -13.52
CA PHE A 243 0.39 1.16 -12.25
C PHE A 243 -0.37 0.10 -11.47
N GLY A 244 -1.40 -0.52 -12.06
CA GLY A 244 -2.35 -1.34 -11.30
C GLY A 244 -2.83 -2.58 -12.05
N GLU A 245 -2.67 -3.76 -11.46
CA GLU A 245 -3.39 -4.97 -11.85
C GLU A 245 -4.46 -5.30 -10.80
N ILE A 246 -5.72 -5.07 -11.13
CA ILE A 246 -6.84 -5.04 -10.16
C ILE A 246 -7.83 -6.16 -10.53
N LYS A 247 -7.97 -7.16 -9.65
CA LYS A 247 -8.66 -8.45 -9.86
C LYS A 247 -9.67 -8.77 -8.75
N TYR A 248 -10.73 -9.49 -9.11
CA TYR A 248 -11.81 -9.94 -8.21
C TYR A 248 -12.44 -8.77 -7.44
N TYR A 249 -12.92 -8.93 -6.20
CA TYR A 249 -13.64 -7.87 -5.49
C TYR A 249 -12.76 -6.73 -4.93
N SER A 250 -11.75 -6.28 -5.67
CA SER A 250 -10.87 -5.18 -5.27
C SER A 250 -11.42 -3.81 -5.72
N ILE A 251 -11.00 -2.77 -5.01
CA ILE A 251 -11.43 -1.39 -5.23
C ILE A 251 -10.18 -0.50 -5.25
N LEU A 252 -9.98 0.25 -6.34
CA LEU A 252 -8.91 1.23 -6.46
C LEU A 252 -9.48 2.65 -6.61
N ASN A 253 -9.14 3.52 -5.67
CA ASN A 253 -9.53 4.92 -5.64
C ASN A 253 -8.29 5.80 -5.80
N ILE A 254 -8.34 6.77 -6.71
CA ILE A 254 -7.24 7.69 -6.98
C ILE A 254 -7.79 9.12 -6.93
N LYS A 255 -7.30 9.91 -5.97
CA LYS A 255 -7.83 11.23 -5.60
C LYS A 255 -6.70 12.28 -5.59
N ASN A 256 -6.97 13.48 -6.08
CA ASN A 256 -6.07 14.64 -5.96
C ASN A 256 -4.63 14.38 -6.45
N THR A 257 -4.45 13.44 -7.38
CA THR A 257 -3.16 12.80 -7.68
C THR A 257 -2.65 13.21 -9.06
N ILE A 258 -1.32 13.34 -9.19
CA ILE A 258 -0.65 13.75 -10.43
C ILE A 258 0.23 12.61 -10.94
N PHE A 259 0.03 12.23 -12.20
CA PHE A 259 0.91 11.36 -12.98
C PHE A 259 1.57 12.21 -14.06
N PHE A 260 2.91 12.23 -14.11
CA PHE A 260 3.65 13.02 -15.09
C PHE A 260 4.89 12.30 -15.62
N ASP A 261 5.23 12.56 -16.88
CA ASP A 261 6.44 12.05 -17.55
C ASP A 261 6.64 10.52 -17.43
N ILE A 262 5.61 9.76 -17.83
CA ILE A 262 5.59 8.30 -17.79
C ILE A 262 5.70 7.79 -19.24
N ASN A 263 6.90 7.36 -19.64
CA ASN A 263 7.23 7.07 -21.05
C ASN A 263 7.56 5.57 -21.32
N GLU A 264 6.67 4.66 -20.93
CA GLU A 264 6.86 3.21 -21.10
C GLU A 264 6.57 2.76 -22.54
N THR A 265 7.54 3.00 -23.41
CA THR A 265 7.46 2.70 -24.86
C THR A 265 8.03 1.33 -25.24
N LYS A 266 8.61 0.56 -24.30
CA LYS A 266 9.22 -0.74 -24.60
C LYS A 266 8.20 -1.86 -24.51
N SER A 267 7.37 -1.81 -23.47
CA SER A 267 6.45 -2.87 -23.06
C SER A 267 5.04 -2.69 -23.65
N VAL A 268 4.41 -3.79 -24.08
CA VAL A 268 3.08 -3.78 -24.73
C VAL A 268 2.00 -4.02 -23.68
N VAL A 269 1.88 -3.07 -22.76
CA VAL A 269 1.05 -3.17 -21.55
C VAL A 269 0.17 -1.94 -21.35
N PRO A 270 -0.97 -2.06 -20.65
CA PRO A 270 -1.76 -0.91 -20.26
C PRO A 270 -1.14 -0.22 -19.05
N PHE A 271 -1.60 0.99 -18.75
CA PHE A 271 -1.28 1.64 -17.48
C PHE A 271 -1.98 0.93 -16.31
N ILE A 272 -3.26 0.57 -16.47
CA ILE A 272 -4.04 -0.21 -15.51
C ILE A 272 -4.78 -1.35 -16.22
N THR A 273 -4.77 -2.54 -15.61
CA THR A 273 -5.66 -3.65 -15.96
C THR A 273 -6.70 -3.83 -14.87
N ILE A 274 -7.97 -3.89 -15.25
CA ILE A 274 -9.09 -4.25 -14.37
C ILE A 274 -9.75 -5.55 -14.84
N ASN A 275 -10.19 -6.39 -13.90
CA ASN A 275 -10.90 -7.62 -14.18
C ASN A 275 -11.97 -7.87 -13.11
N ASN A 276 -13.21 -7.40 -13.34
CA ASN A 276 -14.32 -7.51 -12.38
C ASN A 276 -14.13 -6.63 -11.12
N ASN A 277 -13.80 -5.33 -11.27
CA ASN A 277 -13.36 -4.44 -10.16
C ASN A 277 -13.95 -3.03 -10.24
N PHE A 278 -13.85 -2.29 -9.13
CA PHE A 278 -14.10 -0.85 -9.11
C PHE A 278 -12.81 -0.04 -9.27
N LEU A 279 -12.84 0.98 -10.13
CA LEU A 279 -11.77 1.94 -10.34
C LEU A 279 -12.37 3.36 -10.41
N SER A 280 -11.88 4.28 -9.59
CA SER A 280 -12.31 5.69 -9.60
C SER A 280 -11.15 6.68 -9.67
N PHE A 281 -11.37 7.75 -10.44
CA PHE A 281 -10.49 8.92 -10.51
C PHE A 281 -11.27 10.19 -10.15
N TYR A 282 -10.75 10.96 -9.19
CA TYR A 282 -11.32 12.23 -8.77
C TYR A 282 -10.22 13.29 -8.64
N ASN A 283 -10.34 14.40 -9.39
CA ASN A 283 -9.32 15.46 -9.39
C ASN A 283 -7.91 14.90 -9.71
N VAL A 284 -7.79 14.18 -10.82
CA VAL A 284 -6.53 13.53 -11.23
C VAL A 284 -6.00 14.18 -12.50
N THR A 285 -4.71 14.47 -12.51
CA THR A 285 -3.99 14.99 -13.68
C THR A 285 -3.09 13.90 -14.24
N MET A 286 -3.18 13.66 -15.55
CA MET A 286 -2.27 12.81 -16.31
C MET A 286 -1.65 13.62 -17.45
N GLU A 287 -0.35 13.87 -17.36
CA GLU A 287 0.43 14.66 -18.32
C GLU A 287 1.60 13.83 -18.85
N ASN A 288 1.76 13.75 -20.17
CA ASN A 288 2.83 12.98 -20.81
C ASN A 288 2.87 11.50 -20.33
N VAL A 289 1.69 10.88 -20.16
CA VAL A 289 1.55 9.46 -19.78
C VAL A 289 1.34 8.63 -21.04
N HIS A 290 2.37 7.88 -21.43
CA HIS A 290 2.45 7.14 -22.67
C HIS A 290 2.72 5.66 -22.43
N ASN A 291 2.05 4.80 -23.19
CA ASN A 291 2.36 3.38 -23.30
C ASN A 291 2.25 2.92 -24.76
N LYS A 292 2.83 1.76 -25.09
CA LYS A 292 2.85 1.22 -26.45
C LYS A 292 1.51 0.64 -26.94
N LEU A 293 0.57 0.32 -26.03
CA LEU A 293 -0.77 -0.14 -26.42
C LEU A 293 -1.65 1.01 -26.95
N GLY A 294 -1.39 2.23 -26.51
CA GLY A 294 -2.17 3.41 -26.91
C GLY A 294 -3.42 3.67 -26.07
N TYR A 295 -3.75 2.78 -25.13
CA TYR A 295 -4.83 2.98 -24.16
C TYR A 295 -4.31 2.86 -22.73
N LEU A 296 -4.79 3.72 -21.83
CA LEU A 296 -4.37 3.72 -20.43
C LEU A 296 -5.01 2.56 -19.64
N ILE A 297 -6.33 2.39 -19.74
CA ILE A 297 -7.08 1.41 -18.93
C ILE A 297 -7.61 0.28 -19.81
N ARG A 298 -7.37 -0.96 -19.37
CA ARG A 298 -7.86 -2.19 -20.01
C ARG A 298 -8.82 -2.95 -19.11
N ASN A 299 -10.03 -3.26 -19.58
CA ASN A 299 -10.86 -4.30 -18.97
C ASN A 299 -10.70 -5.62 -19.72
N THR A 300 -10.27 -6.68 -19.04
CA THR A 300 -9.93 -7.98 -19.68
C THR A 300 -11.06 -9.01 -19.68
N TYR A 301 -12.21 -8.76 -19.04
CA TYR A 301 -13.21 -9.81 -18.83
C TYR A 301 -14.12 -10.08 -20.05
N LYS A 302 -14.64 -11.32 -20.15
CA LYS A 302 -15.35 -11.81 -21.34
C LYS A 302 -16.68 -12.57 -21.11
N ILE A 303 -17.11 -12.89 -19.88
CA ILE A 303 -18.23 -13.85 -19.66
C ILE A 303 -19.29 -13.41 -18.61
N LYS A 304 -20.48 -13.08 -19.12
CA LYS A 304 -21.88 -13.15 -18.61
C LYS A 304 -22.31 -13.16 -17.12
N ASN A 305 -21.47 -13.38 -16.09
CA ASN A 305 -21.94 -13.43 -14.70
C ASN A 305 -21.66 -12.14 -13.91
N LYS A 306 -22.59 -11.81 -12.99
CA LYS A 306 -22.87 -10.46 -12.51
C LYS A 306 -21.93 -9.98 -11.40
N GLU A 307 -21.63 -8.68 -11.42
CA GLU A 307 -21.07 -7.94 -10.29
C GLU A 307 -21.83 -6.64 -10.01
N TYR A 308 -21.72 -6.19 -8.76
CA TYR A 308 -22.42 -5.03 -8.21
C TYR A 308 -21.54 -4.30 -7.19
N ILE A 309 -21.18 -3.04 -7.46
CA ILE A 309 -20.56 -2.10 -6.52
C ILE A 309 -21.15 -0.69 -6.77
N ASN A 310 -21.62 0.00 -5.73
CA ASN A 310 -22.10 1.40 -5.76
C ASN A 310 -22.18 1.99 -4.30
N ILE A 311 -22.65 3.25 -4.16
CA ILE A 311 -22.75 4.14 -2.96
C ILE A 311 -21.47 5.00 -2.79
N GLU A 312 -21.48 6.35 -2.79
CA GLU A 312 -22.53 7.41 -2.91
C GLU A 312 -21.97 8.60 -3.76
N SER A 313 -22.75 9.58 -4.24
CA SER A 313 -24.22 9.81 -4.22
C SER A 313 -24.97 8.73 -5.02
N SER A 314 -26.11 8.21 -4.55
CA SER A 314 -26.65 6.98 -5.14
C SER A 314 -28.15 6.70 -5.03
N THR A 315 -28.66 6.11 -6.11
CA THR A 315 -29.77 5.15 -6.15
C THR A 315 -29.42 4.06 -7.19
N PHE A 316 -30.04 2.88 -7.11
CA PHE A 316 -29.60 1.67 -7.83
C PHE A 316 -30.50 1.26 -9.01
N ASP A 317 -29.88 0.81 -10.12
CA ASP A 317 -30.25 -0.42 -10.84
C ASP A 317 -29.03 -0.95 -11.64
N SER A 318 -29.19 -2.07 -12.35
CA SER A 318 -28.14 -3.06 -12.65
C SER A 318 -27.51 -3.01 -14.05
N GLN A 319 -26.30 -3.62 -14.12
CA GLN A 319 -25.50 -4.05 -15.29
C GLN A 319 -24.34 -3.13 -15.75
N ASN A 320 -23.36 -3.78 -16.41
CA ASN A 320 -22.11 -3.28 -17.00
C ASN A 320 -20.98 -2.84 -16.04
N SER A 321 -19.72 -3.10 -16.41
CA SER A 321 -18.53 -2.64 -15.65
C SER A 321 -18.37 -1.11 -15.78
N LYS A 322 -18.36 -0.35 -14.69
CA LYS A 322 -18.37 1.12 -14.73
C LYS A 322 -16.98 1.71 -14.40
N ILE A 323 -16.51 2.66 -15.22
CA ILE A 323 -15.33 3.50 -14.95
C ILE A 323 -15.79 4.94 -14.76
N ASN A 324 -15.47 5.54 -13.62
CA ASN A 324 -15.86 6.91 -13.27
C ASN A 324 -14.62 7.82 -13.23
N ILE A 325 -14.65 8.87 -14.04
CA ILE A 325 -13.59 9.88 -14.16
C ILE A 325 -14.24 11.25 -13.97
N THR A 326 -13.86 11.98 -12.93
CA THR A 326 -14.50 13.27 -12.57
C THR A 326 -13.49 14.35 -12.24
N ASN A 327 -13.70 15.56 -12.78
CA ASN A 327 -12.82 16.73 -12.57
C ASN A 327 -11.35 16.44 -12.94
N SER A 328 -11.11 15.62 -13.97
CA SER A 328 -9.79 15.12 -14.32
C SER A 328 -9.27 15.70 -15.64
N VAL A 329 -7.95 15.79 -15.77
CA VAL A 329 -7.27 16.44 -16.89
C VAL A 329 -6.31 15.46 -17.57
N PHE A 330 -6.49 15.26 -18.87
CA PHE A 330 -5.62 14.44 -19.72
C PHE A 330 -4.95 15.31 -20.77
N LYS A 331 -3.62 15.40 -20.73
CA LYS A 331 -2.83 16.27 -21.61
C LYS A 331 -1.73 15.50 -22.32
N ASN A 332 -1.58 15.79 -23.62
CA ASN A 332 -0.52 15.29 -24.49
C ASN A 332 -0.50 13.75 -24.62
N LEU A 333 -1.65 13.08 -24.66
CA LEU A 333 -1.69 11.62 -24.88
C LEU A 333 -1.38 11.31 -26.36
N ILE A 334 -0.27 10.62 -26.62
CA ILE A 334 0.06 10.09 -27.96
C ILE A 334 -0.37 8.63 -28.03
N ASN A 335 -1.22 8.30 -29.00
CA ASN A 335 -1.63 6.94 -29.32
C ASN A 335 -1.24 6.58 -30.77
N PRO A 336 -0.27 5.67 -30.99
CA PRO A 336 0.13 5.25 -32.34
C PRO A 336 -0.88 4.31 -33.03
N ASN A 337 -1.97 3.92 -32.36
CA ASN A 337 -2.94 2.90 -32.79
C ASN A 337 -4.36 3.49 -32.93
N THR A 338 -5.24 2.82 -33.67
CA THR A 338 -6.64 3.26 -33.89
C THR A 338 -7.61 2.95 -32.72
N PHE A 339 -7.10 2.69 -31.51
CA PHE A 339 -7.90 2.35 -30.32
C PHE A 339 -8.27 3.57 -29.48
N SER A 340 -9.15 3.41 -28.50
CA SER A 340 -9.57 4.48 -27.58
C SER A 340 -8.44 4.88 -26.62
N ASN A 341 -8.02 6.16 -26.63
CA ASN A 341 -6.82 6.63 -25.92
C ASN A 341 -6.85 6.46 -24.39
N VAL A 342 -8.04 6.56 -23.77
CA VAL A 342 -8.19 6.58 -22.31
C VAL A 342 -8.64 5.22 -21.76
N VAL A 343 -9.66 4.62 -22.38
CA VAL A 343 -10.29 3.38 -21.92
C VAL A 343 -10.62 2.45 -23.09
N ASP A 344 -10.11 1.22 -23.05
CA ASP A 344 -10.65 0.08 -23.82
C ASP A 344 -11.48 -0.81 -22.88
N ILE A 345 -12.80 -0.82 -23.07
CA ILE A 345 -13.75 -1.57 -22.24
C ILE A 345 -14.74 -2.37 -23.08
N LYS A 346 -14.86 -3.66 -22.74
CA LYS A 346 -15.83 -4.57 -23.34
C LYS A 346 -16.95 -4.86 -22.35
N ASN A 347 -18.18 -4.55 -22.73
CA ASN A 347 -19.38 -4.71 -21.89
C ASN A 347 -19.33 -3.86 -20.59
N GLY A 348 -18.98 -2.59 -20.74
CA GLY A 348 -18.89 -1.62 -19.64
C GLY A 348 -19.35 -0.23 -20.06
N GLU A 349 -19.43 0.65 -19.07
CA GLU A 349 -19.85 2.05 -19.19
C GLU A 349 -18.72 2.94 -18.68
N VAL A 350 -18.48 4.06 -19.37
CA VAL A 350 -17.49 5.07 -18.95
C VAL A 350 -18.22 6.37 -18.71
N TYR A 351 -18.12 6.88 -17.49
CA TYR A 351 -18.68 8.16 -17.08
C TYR A 351 -17.54 9.16 -16.95
N MET A 352 -17.49 10.14 -17.85
CA MET A 352 -16.55 11.26 -17.80
C MET A 352 -17.34 12.54 -17.49
N ASN A 353 -17.09 13.16 -16.35
CA ASN A 353 -17.78 14.36 -15.89
C ASN A 353 -16.77 15.48 -15.61
N ASN A 354 -17.02 16.70 -16.12
CA ASN A 354 -16.13 17.86 -15.97
C ASN A 354 -14.64 17.54 -16.29
N CYS A 355 -14.38 16.77 -17.36
CA CYS A 355 -13.02 16.39 -17.73
C CYS A 355 -12.46 17.26 -18.87
N GLU A 356 -11.18 17.61 -18.79
CA GLU A 356 -10.44 18.29 -19.87
C GLU A 356 -9.57 17.25 -20.61
N ILE A 357 -9.63 17.24 -21.94
CA ILE A 357 -8.86 16.31 -22.79
C ILE A 357 -8.24 17.10 -23.95
N ASN A 358 -6.94 17.37 -23.87
CA ASN A 358 -6.23 18.22 -24.83
C ASN A 358 -5.01 17.52 -25.44
N ASN A 359 -4.64 17.95 -26.66
CA ASN A 359 -3.42 17.53 -27.36
C ASN A 359 -3.29 16.01 -27.55
N ILE A 360 -4.39 15.32 -27.81
CA ILE A 360 -4.36 13.94 -28.28
C ILE A 360 -3.78 13.90 -29.70
N ARG A 361 -2.88 12.95 -29.96
CA ARG A 361 -2.30 12.68 -31.30
C ARG A 361 -2.25 11.19 -31.61
#